data_AF-A0A1Q6QMF6-F1
#
_entry.id   AF-A0A1Q6QMF6-F1
#
_cell.length_a   1.000
_cell.length_b   1.000
_cell.length_c   1.000
_cell.angle_alpha   90.00
_cell.angle_beta   90.00
_cell.angle_gamma   90.00
#
_symmetry.space_group_name_H-M   'P 1'
#
loop_
_entity.id
_entity.type
_entity.pdbx_description
1 polymer ?
#
loop_
_entity_poly.entity_id
_entity_poly.type
_entity_poly.pdbx_seq_one_letter_code
_entity_poly.pdbx_strand_id
1 'polypeptide(L)'
;MKIDDIIRKCIEIPGVSIKRSEFNAELLMKTKEGKGSMTFFQLFPGLTIAYIFINSPTWAAPNLGEDSFIKKGPLLLNYCVTGRCEIILNNGNFVYVKDGDISLTECFAQKQYVYPRRIYEGMELFVDTNTLATESTWIQKEFGIDIPKIIELFCPNDNTYISAVTPEVEEILIKLWELFDIAPPFSISQMKIYVLALFSLLQNLNNIPPSQACTFFTETQV
;
A
#
# COMPACT_ATOMS: atom_id res chain seq x y z
N MET A 1 1.16 7.18 -12.20
CA MET A 1 0.50 8.32 -11.53
C MET A 1 1.33 8.62 -10.32
N LYS A 2 1.81 9.86 -10.17
CA LYS A 2 2.79 10.18 -9.14
C LYS A 2 2.12 10.28 -7.77
N ILE A 3 2.88 9.99 -6.71
CA ILE A 3 2.37 10.06 -5.34
C ILE A 3 1.87 11.47 -4.98
N ASP A 4 2.48 12.52 -5.52
CA ASP A 4 2.02 13.90 -5.33
C ASP A 4 0.60 14.15 -5.88
N ASP A 5 0.22 13.46 -6.96
CA ASP A 5 -1.15 13.54 -7.49
C ASP A 5 -2.16 12.87 -6.55
N ILE A 6 -1.79 11.73 -5.95
CA ILE A 6 -2.58 11.02 -4.94
C ILE A 6 -2.75 11.90 -3.71
N ILE A 7 -1.66 12.45 -3.18
CA ILE A 7 -1.67 13.33 -2.00
C ILE A 7 -2.54 14.56 -2.27
N ARG A 8 -2.44 15.18 -3.45
CA ARG A 8 -3.27 16.32 -3.84
C ARG A 8 -4.76 15.96 -3.80
N LYS A 9 -5.13 14.80 -4.36
CA LYS A 9 -6.52 14.31 -4.33
C LYS A 9 -7.01 13.98 -2.92
N CYS A 10 -6.15 13.47 -2.05
CA CYS A 10 -6.52 13.21 -0.65
C CYS A 10 -6.83 14.50 0.12
N ILE A 11 -6.18 15.64 -0.19
CA ILE A 11 -6.43 16.92 0.47
C ILE A 11 -7.79 17.51 0.07
N GLU A 12 -8.34 17.13 -1.08
CA GLU A 12 -9.70 17.52 -1.49
C GLU A 12 -10.79 16.89 -0.60
N ILE A 13 -10.44 15.86 0.19
CA ILE A 13 -11.37 15.14 1.08
C ILE A 13 -11.67 15.98 2.34
N PRO A 14 -12.95 16.21 2.68
CA PRO A 14 -13.33 16.93 3.89
C PRO A 14 -12.76 16.32 5.17
N GLY A 15 -12.14 17.15 6.01
CA GLY A 15 -11.55 16.73 7.29
C GLY A 15 -10.14 16.14 7.17
N VAL A 16 -9.57 16.08 5.95
CA VAL A 16 -8.16 15.74 5.73
C VAL A 16 -7.32 17.01 5.64
N SER A 17 -6.14 16.98 6.24
CA SER A 17 -5.13 18.04 6.19
C SER A 17 -3.76 17.43 5.91
N ILE A 18 -2.80 18.25 5.48
CA ILE A 18 -1.44 17.80 5.20
C ILE A 18 -0.43 18.60 6.05
N LYS A 19 0.58 17.90 6.56
CA LYS A 19 1.83 18.48 7.06
C LYS A 19 2.97 17.99 6.19
N ARG A 20 3.89 18.88 5.85
CA ARG A 20 5.12 18.52 5.13
C ARG A 20 6.32 18.84 6.01
N SER A 21 7.28 17.95 6.06
CA SER A 21 8.58 18.12 6.68
C SER A 21 9.68 17.96 5.62
N GLU A 22 10.94 18.09 6.03
CA GLU A 22 12.10 17.82 5.16
C GLU A 22 12.06 16.39 4.57
N PHE A 23 11.57 15.43 5.35
CA PHE A 23 11.73 14.01 5.07
C PHE A 23 10.44 13.28 4.69
N ASN A 24 9.28 13.84 5.05
CA ASN A 24 7.99 13.18 4.86
C ASN A 24 6.85 14.16 4.58
N ALA A 25 5.75 13.60 4.09
CA ALA A 25 4.44 14.23 4.10
C ALA A 25 3.50 13.41 4.98
N GLU A 26 2.74 14.05 5.85
CA GLU A 26 1.77 13.40 6.73
C GLU A 26 0.37 13.91 6.38
N LEU A 27 -0.51 13.01 5.98
CA LEU A 27 -1.94 13.28 5.88
C LEU A 27 -2.58 12.98 7.24
N LEU A 28 -3.42 13.91 7.69
CA LEU A 28 -4.13 13.82 8.96
C LEU A 28 -5.62 13.96 8.70
N MET A 29 -6.39 12.92 9.02
CA MET A 29 -7.84 12.97 9.01
C MET A 29 -8.36 13.18 10.42
N LYS A 30 -9.30 14.11 10.57
CA LYS A 30 -10.07 14.31 11.80
C LYS A 30 -11.54 14.55 11.45
N THR A 31 -12.39 13.58 11.74
CA THR A 31 -13.83 13.64 11.53
C THR A 31 -14.56 13.53 12.87
N LYS A 32 -15.91 13.53 12.84
CA LYS A 32 -16.73 13.24 14.02
C LYS A 32 -16.62 11.77 14.46
N GLU A 33 -16.40 10.87 13.50
CA GLU A 33 -16.41 9.41 13.71
C GLU A 33 -15.04 8.87 14.12
N GLY A 34 -13.96 9.62 13.90
CA GLY A 34 -12.61 9.17 14.22
C GLY A 34 -11.49 10.06 13.70
N LYS A 35 -10.28 9.55 13.82
CA LYS A 35 -9.05 10.19 13.35
C LYS A 35 -8.14 9.17 12.66
N GLY A 36 -7.20 9.64 11.86
CA GLY A 36 -6.14 8.80 11.34
C GLY A 36 -5.01 9.61 10.75
N SER A 37 -3.88 8.94 10.51
CA SER A 37 -2.72 9.50 9.85
C SER A 37 -2.16 8.56 8.79
N MET A 38 -1.58 9.14 7.75
CA MET A 38 -0.78 8.44 6.75
C MET A 38 0.50 9.23 6.54
N THR A 39 1.65 8.64 6.88
CA THR A 39 2.96 9.30 6.78
C THR A 39 3.78 8.70 5.66
N PHE A 40 4.06 9.49 4.63
CA PHE A 40 4.72 9.11 3.39
C PHE A 40 6.19 9.49 3.40
N PHE A 41 7.07 8.52 3.11
CA PHE A 41 8.51 8.71 2.93
C PHE A 41 8.91 8.34 1.50
N GLN A 42 9.47 9.30 0.76
CA GLN A 42 10.01 9.04 -0.58
C GLN A 42 11.35 8.29 -0.44
N LEU A 43 11.41 7.06 -0.94
CA LEU A 43 12.62 6.24 -0.86
C LEU A 43 13.51 6.46 -2.08
N PHE A 44 12.93 6.36 -3.27
CA PHE A 44 13.56 6.60 -4.57
C PHE A 44 12.55 7.26 -5.51
N PRO A 45 12.97 7.91 -6.61
CA PRO A 45 12.03 8.31 -7.66
C PRO A 45 11.17 7.12 -8.11
N GLY A 46 9.85 7.22 -7.92
CA GLY A 46 8.89 6.16 -8.25
C GLY A 46 8.61 5.14 -7.13
N LEU A 47 9.23 5.28 -5.96
CA LEU A 47 9.01 4.39 -4.81
C LEU A 47 8.82 5.16 -3.51
N THR A 48 7.65 4.99 -2.90
CA THR A 48 7.26 5.64 -1.65
C THR A 48 6.72 4.60 -0.68
N ILE A 49 7.08 4.70 0.61
CA ILE A 49 6.45 3.93 1.69
C ILE A 49 5.55 4.84 2.51
N ALA A 50 4.38 4.36 2.88
CA ALA A 50 3.45 5.02 3.78
C ALA A 50 3.22 4.17 5.03
N TYR A 51 3.20 4.82 6.19
CA TYR A 51 2.76 4.23 7.45
C TYR A 51 1.36 4.74 7.77
N ILE A 52 0.44 3.83 8.04
CA ILE A 52 -0.99 4.11 8.13
C ILE A 52 -1.45 3.79 9.55
N PHE A 53 -2.07 4.76 10.22
CA PHE A 53 -2.67 4.60 11.54
C PHE A 53 -4.09 5.15 11.53
N ILE A 54 -5.09 4.29 11.65
CA ILE A 54 -6.50 4.65 11.58
C ILE A 54 -7.17 4.31 12.90
N ASN A 55 -7.88 5.30 13.46
CA ASN A 55 -8.82 5.15 14.57
C ASN A 55 -10.17 5.75 14.16
N SER A 56 -10.81 5.13 13.18
CA SER A 56 -12.03 5.60 12.50
C SER A 56 -12.71 4.40 11.82
N PRO A 57 -14.06 4.35 11.71
CA PRO A 57 -14.74 3.29 10.97
C PRO A 57 -14.50 3.36 9.46
N THR A 58 -14.18 4.53 8.92
CA THR A 58 -13.95 4.73 7.49
C THR A 58 -12.86 5.76 7.20
N TRP A 59 -12.29 5.66 6.00
CA TRP A 59 -11.46 6.68 5.38
C TRP A 59 -11.86 6.81 3.90
N ALA A 60 -12.22 8.02 3.45
CA ALA A 60 -12.63 8.22 2.06
C ALA A 60 -11.48 7.95 1.09
N ALA A 61 -11.74 7.17 0.04
CA ALA A 61 -10.76 6.94 -1.00
C ALA A 61 -10.73 8.17 -1.93
N PRO A 62 -9.54 8.66 -2.32
CA PRO A 62 -9.46 9.71 -3.34
C PRO A 62 -10.07 9.20 -4.66
N ASN A 63 -10.79 10.05 -5.37
CA ASN A 63 -11.30 9.74 -6.70
C ASN A 63 -10.14 9.74 -7.72
N LEU A 64 -9.47 8.59 -7.85
CA LEU A 64 -8.32 8.39 -8.73
C LEU A 64 -8.69 7.79 -10.11
N GLY A 65 -9.98 7.57 -10.38
CA GLY A 65 -10.44 6.83 -11.56
C GLY A 65 -11.72 7.37 -12.25
N GLU A 66 -12.14 8.61 -11.97
CA GLU A 66 -13.29 9.21 -12.67
C GLU A 66 -12.96 9.72 -14.08
N ASP A 67 -11.67 9.96 -14.39
CA ASP A 67 -11.22 10.24 -15.76
C ASP A 67 -10.99 8.91 -16.52
N SER A 68 -11.96 8.58 -17.37
CA SER A 68 -12.41 7.23 -17.74
C SER A 68 -11.58 6.41 -18.74
N PHE A 69 -10.25 6.43 -18.69
CA PHE A 69 -9.42 5.51 -19.51
C PHE A 69 -8.28 4.80 -18.78
N ILE A 70 -7.92 5.21 -17.55
CA ILE A 70 -6.83 4.58 -16.80
C ILE A 70 -7.40 3.43 -15.96
N LYS A 71 -7.19 2.20 -16.42
CA LYS A 71 -7.62 0.99 -15.70
C LYS A 71 -6.68 0.58 -14.56
N LYS A 72 -5.41 1.01 -14.61
CA LYS A 72 -4.35 0.60 -13.69
C LYS A 72 -3.60 1.78 -13.09
N GLY A 73 -3.32 1.70 -11.80
CA GLY A 73 -2.49 2.62 -11.03
C GLY A 73 -1.04 2.19 -10.89
N PRO A 74 -0.28 2.85 -9.99
CA PRO A 74 0.95 2.27 -9.48
C PRO A 74 0.65 0.91 -8.81
N LEU A 75 1.65 0.04 -8.74
CA LEU A 75 1.54 -1.16 -7.91
C LEU A 75 1.49 -0.71 -6.44
N LEU A 76 0.45 -1.15 -5.74
CA LEU A 76 0.26 -0.97 -4.31
C LEU A 76 0.56 -2.29 -3.62
N LEU A 77 1.47 -2.27 -2.64
CA LEU A 77 1.71 -3.40 -1.74
C LEU A 77 1.35 -2.95 -0.33
N ASN A 78 0.28 -3.50 0.23
CA ASN A 78 -0.20 -3.18 1.57
C ASN A 78 0.07 -4.36 2.50
N TYR A 79 0.54 -4.07 3.71
CA TYR A 79 0.74 -5.02 4.79
C TYR A 79 -0.05 -4.57 6.03
N CYS A 80 -0.95 -5.42 6.50
CA CYS A 80 -1.75 -5.14 7.69
C CYS A 80 -1.04 -5.67 8.95
N VAL A 81 -0.59 -4.75 9.79
CA VAL A 81 0.03 -5.08 11.09
C VAL A 81 -1.06 -5.43 12.11
N THR A 82 -2.13 -4.64 12.14
CA THR A 82 -3.29 -4.90 13.01
C THR A 82 -4.56 -4.26 12.45
N GLY A 83 -5.71 -4.84 12.74
CA GLY A 83 -7.02 -4.42 12.31
C GLY A 83 -7.61 -5.22 11.14
N ARG A 84 -8.47 -4.54 10.39
CA ARG A 84 -9.03 -5.08 9.15
C ARG A 84 -9.41 -3.93 8.26
N CYS A 85 -8.96 -3.97 7.02
CA CYS A 85 -9.32 -3.01 5.98
C CYS A 85 -10.18 -3.73 4.93
N GLU A 86 -11.31 -3.14 4.58
CA GLU A 86 -12.25 -3.60 3.56
C GLU A 86 -12.40 -2.50 2.50
N ILE A 87 -12.35 -2.85 1.21
CA ILE A 87 -12.42 -1.89 0.11
C ILE A 87 -13.02 -2.50 -1.15
N ILE A 88 -13.79 -1.70 -1.89
CA ILE A 88 -14.23 -2.02 -3.25
C ILE A 88 -13.21 -1.44 -4.22
N LEU A 89 -12.76 -2.23 -5.19
CA LEU A 89 -11.82 -1.82 -6.21
C LEU A 89 -12.53 -1.42 -7.52
N ASN A 90 -11.83 -0.71 -8.40
CA ASN A 90 -12.37 -0.25 -9.69
C ASN A 90 -12.71 -1.36 -10.69
N ASN A 91 -12.27 -2.60 -10.45
CA ASN A 91 -12.69 -3.79 -11.19
C ASN A 91 -13.97 -4.44 -10.60
N GLY A 92 -14.54 -3.86 -9.54
CA GLY A 92 -15.72 -4.38 -8.84
C GLY A 92 -15.42 -5.43 -7.76
N ASN A 93 -14.16 -5.84 -7.60
CA ASN A 93 -13.78 -6.79 -6.56
C ASN A 93 -13.92 -6.14 -5.18
N PHE A 94 -14.48 -6.91 -4.25
CA PHE A 94 -14.44 -6.59 -2.83
C PHE A 94 -13.22 -7.26 -2.21
N VAL A 95 -12.33 -6.46 -1.64
CA VAL A 95 -11.07 -6.89 -1.04
C VAL A 95 -11.11 -6.60 0.44
N TYR A 96 -10.59 -7.52 1.24
CA TYR A 96 -10.31 -7.25 2.64
C TYR A 96 -8.96 -7.82 3.04
N VAL A 97 -8.27 -7.12 3.92
CA VAL A 97 -6.93 -7.44 4.42
C VAL A 97 -6.99 -7.36 5.94
N LYS A 98 -6.53 -8.41 6.63
CA LYS A 98 -6.54 -8.52 8.11
C LYS A 98 -5.11 -8.67 8.65
N ASP A 99 -4.97 -8.69 9.97
CA ASP A 99 -3.70 -8.92 10.70
C ASP A 99 -2.82 -9.99 10.03
N GLY A 100 -1.60 -9.61 9.65
CA GLY A 100 -0.61 -10.50 9.03
C GLY A 100 -0.82 -10.75 7.54
N ASP A 101 -1.85 -10.20 6.91
CA ASP A 101 -2.02 -10.32 5.46
C ASP A 101 -1.22 -9.24 4.71
N ILE A 102 -0.70 -9.65 3.56
CA ILE A 102 -0.15 -8.79 2.51
C ILE A 102 -1.11 -8.79 1.32
N SER A 103 -1.29 -7.64 0.69
CA SER A 103 -2.02 -7.51 -0.57
C SER A 103 -1.23 -6.76 -1.63
N LEU A 104 -1.28 -7.22 -2.88
CA LEU A 104 -0.68 -6.54 -4.02
C LEU A 104 -1.77 -6.26 -5.07
N THR A 105 -1.83 -5.04 -5.58
CA THR A 105 -2.83 -4.64 -6.58
C THR A 105 -2.37 -3.46 -7.43
N GLU A 106 -2.79 -3.42 -8.69
CA GLU A 106 -2.71 -2.23 -9.55
C GLU A 106 -4.07 -1.52 -9.66
N CYS A 107 -5.10 -2.02 -8.96
CA CYS A 107 -6.45 -1.49 -8.99
C CYS A 107 -6.62 -0.32 -8.01
N PHE A 108 -7.50 0.61 -8.36
CA PHE A 108 -7.81 1.76 -7.50
C PHE A 108 -8.89 1.42 -6.49
N ALA A 109 -8.70 1.88 -5.26
CA ALA A 109 -9.74 1.95 -4.25
C ALA A 109 -10.90 2.85 -4.71
N GLN A 110 -12.13 2.42 -4.45
CA GLN A 110 -13.34 3.17 -4.74
C GLN A 110 -14.10 3.51 -3.47
N LYS A 111 -14.73 4.70 -3.48
CA LYS A 111 -15.62 5.22 -2.43
C LYS A 111 -14.89 5.45 -1.10
N GLN A 112 -14.65 4.40 -0.33
CA GLN A 112 -14.07 4.49 1.00
C GLN A 112 -13.48 3.15 1.46
N TYR A 113 -12.38 3.25 2.21
CA TYR A 113 -11.89 2.17 3.04
C TYR A 113 -12.78 2.03 4.28
N VAL A 114 -13.12 0.79 4.62
CA VAL A 114 -13.92 0.44 5.79
C VAL A 114 -13.04 -0.31 6.79
N TYR A 115 -13.11 0.12 8.06
CA TYR A 115 -12.37 -0.45 9.18
C TYR A 115 -13.36 -0.89 10.26
N PRO A 116 -13.88 -2.12 10.19
CA PRO A 116 -14.97 -2.58 11.05
C PRO A 116 -14.63 -2.55 12.55
N ARG A 117 -13.36 -2.80 12.88
CA ARG A 117 -12.84 -2.72 14.26
C ARG A 117 -12.49 -1.31 14.70
N ARG A 118 -12.67 -0.32 13.81
CA ARG A 118 -12.26 1.10 13.95
C ARG A 118 -10.77 1.32 14.15
N ILE A 119 -9.96 0.27 14.18
CA ILE A 119 -8.50 0.34 14.30
C ILE A 119 -7.90 -0.36 13.10
N TYR A 120 -6.93 0.31 12.47
CA TYR A 120 -6.07 -0.27 11.45
C TYR A 120 -4.68 0.34 11.54
N GLU A 121 -3.66 -0.50 11.58
CA GLU A 121 -2.28 -0.09 11.46
C GLU A 121 -1.61 -0.96 10.40
N GLY A 122 -0.80 -0.34 9.56
CA GLY A 122 -0.17 -1.04 8.45
C GLY A 122 0.78 -0.16 7.65
N MET A 123 1.38 -0.77 6.64
CA MET A 123 2.26 -0.09 5.69
C MET A 123 1.74 -0.28 4.27
N GLU A 124 1.95 0.72 3.44
CA GLU A 124 1.68 0.63 2.01
C GLU A 124 2.85 1.16 1.19
N LEU A 125 3.32 0.35 0.23
CA LEU A 125 4.31 0.75 -0.76
C LEU A 125 3.60 1.17 -2.04
N PHE A 126 3.95 2.36 -2.53
CA PHE A 126 3.49 2.90 -3.80
C PHE A 126 4.63 2.81 -4.81
N VAL A 127 4.39 2.05 -5.88
CA VAL A 127 5.39 1.72 -6.88
C VAL A 127 4.93 2.23 -8.25
N ASP A 128 5.42 3.41 -8.65
CA ASP A 128 5.22 3.95 -10.00
C ASP A 128 6.24 3.31 -10.94
N THR A 129 5.80 2.27 -11.65
CA THR A 129 6.63 1.46 -12.56
C THR A 129 7.28 2.27 -13.68
N ASN A 130 6.56 3.26 -14.22
CA ASN A 130 7.09 4.13 -15.26
C ASN A 130 8.25 4.99 -14.72
N THR A 131 8.05 5.60 -13.56
CA THR A 131 9.09 6.43 -12.91
C THR A 131 10.29 5.59 -12.51
N LEU A 132 10.09 4.37 -12.00
CA LEU A 132 11.18 3.44 -11.72
C LEU A 132 11.99 3.08 -12.98
N ALA A 133 11.31 2.81 -14.09
CA ALA A 133 11.93 2.44 -15.36
C ALA A 133 12.70 3.59 -16.03
N THR A 134 12.42 4.86 -15.67
CA THR A 134 13.11 6.02 -16.25
C THR A 134 14.11 6.67 -15.31
N GLU A 135 13.83 6.75 -14.02
CA GLU A 135 14.59 7.53 -13.04
C GLU A 135 15.35 6.66 -12.01
N SER A 136 14.98 5.39 -11.85
CA SER A 136 15.59 4.46 -10.89
C SER A 136 16.05 3.14 -11.51
N THR A 137 16.51 3.18 -12.77
CA THR A 137 16.95 1.99 -13.55
C THR A 137 18.06 1.18 -12.89
N TRP A 138 18.83 1.81 -12.00
CA TRP A 138 19.87 1.14 -11.22
C TRP A 138 19.33 0.04 -10.30
N ILE A 139 18.06 0.09 -9.88
CA ILE A 139 17.45 -0.95 -9.03
C ILE A 139 17.46 -2.29 -9.78
N GLN A 140 17.00 -2.29 -11.03
CA GLN A 140 17.05 -3.48 -11.87
C GLN A 140 18.49 -3.83 -12.27
N LYS A 141 19.29 -2.83 -12.64
CA LYS A 141 20.66 -3.07 -13.15
C LYS A 141 21.62 -3.64 -12.10
N GLU A 142 21.58 -3.13 -10.88
CA GLU A 142 22.55 -3.46 -9.83
C GLU A 142 22.04 -4.55 -8.88
N PHE A 143 20.72 -4.64 -8.65
CA PHE A 143 20.11 -5.62 -7.73
C PHE A 143 19.31 -6.71 -8.43
N GLY A 144 19.09 -6.62 -9.75
CA GLY A 144 18.29 -7.57 -10.50
C GLY A 144 16.81 -7.58 -10.09
N ILE A 145 16.30 -6.49 -9.50
CA ILE A 145 14.91 -6.37 -9.06
C ILE A 145 14.05 -5.94 -10.25
N ASP A 146 13.18 -6.84 -10.70
CA ASP A 146 12.27 -6.64 -11.84
C ASP A 146 10.83 -6.48 -11.35
N ILE A 147 10.37 -5.24 -11.23
CA ILE A 147 9.01 -4.93 -10.75
C ILE A 147 7.92 -5.51 -11.68
N PRO A 148 8.01 -5.40 -13.03
CA PRO A 148 7.10 -6.11 -13.93
C PRO A 148 6.97 -7.61 -13.64
N LYS A 149 8.09 -8.30 -13.36
CA LYS A 149 8.06 -9.71 -12.96
C LYS A 149 7.29 -9.94 -11.66
N ILE A 150 7.45 -9.07 -10.65
CA ILE A 150 6.67 -9.13 -9.41
C ILE A 150 5.17 -8.97 -9.70
N ILE A 151 4.80 -8.01 -10.57
CA ILE A 151 3.39 -7.80 -10.95
C ILE A 151 2.83 -9.05 -11.65
N GLU A 152 3.58 -9.68 -12.55
CA GLU A 152 3.15 -10.91 -13.23
C GLU A 152 2.96 -12.07 -12.24
N LEU A 153 3.85 -12.20 -11.24
CA LEU A 153 3.79 -13.25 -10.23
C LEU A 153 2.59 -13.12 -9.28
N PHE A 154 2.29 -11.90 -8.82
CA PHE A 154 1.27 -11.69 -7.79
C PHE A 154 -0.07 -11.22 -8.36
N CYS A 155 -0.08 -10.38 -9.40
CA CYS A 155 -1.28 -9.74 -9.94
C CYS A 155 -1.62 -10.18 -11.38
N PRO A 156 -1.62 -11.49 -11.73
CA PRO A 156 -1.88 -11.91 -13.10
C PRO A 156 -3.32 -11.55 -13.52
N ASN A 157 -3.48 -11.05 -14.75
CA ASN A 157 -4.76 -10.64 -15.32
C ASN A 157 -5.50 -9.58 -14.49
N ASP A 158 -4.76 -8.64 -13.90
CA ASP A 158 -5.31 -7.50 -13.15
C ASP A 158 -6.04 -7.90 -11.86
N ASN A 159 -5.72 -9.10 -11.34
CA ASN A 159 -6.23 -9.58 -10.07
C ASN A 159 -5.46 -8.96 -8.90
N THR A 160 -6.14 -8.89 -7.77
CA THR A 160 -5.52 -8.54 -6.50
C THR A 160 -5.02 -9.80 -5.81
N TYR A 161 -3.74 -9.81 -5.44
CA TYR A 161 -3.18 -10.81 -4.56
C TYR A 161 -3.51 -10.47 -3.11
N ILE A 162 -3.93 -11.46 -2.33
CA ILE A 162 -4.07 -11.34 -0.88
C ILE A 162 -3.66 -12.66 -0.24
N SER A 163 -2.75 -12.65 0.72
CA SER A 163 -2.48 -13.84 1.51
C SER A 163 -1.82 -13.48 2.83
N ALA A 164 -1.76 -14.45 3.74
CA ALA A 164 -0.90 -14.35 4.90
C ALA A 164 0.55 -14.28 4.43
N VAL A 165 1.37 -13.44 5.07
CA VAL A 165 2.80 -13.36 4.77
C VAL A 165 3.51 -14.67 5.13
N THR A 166 4.54 -15.05 4.37
CA THR A 166 5.45 -16.12 4.80
C THR A 166 6.39 -15.58 5.87
N PRO A 167 6.95 -16.42 6.77
CA PRO A 167 7.83 -15.95 7.84
C PRO A 167 9.02 -15.10 7.35
N GLU A 168 9.60 -15.43 6.20
CA GLU A 168 10.74 -14.71 5.63
C GLU A 168 10.34 -13.31 5.13
N VAL A 169 9.14 -13.18 4.57
CA VAL A 169 8.58 -11.89 4.14
C VAL A 169 8.17 -11.06 5.36
N GLU A 170 7.56 -11.71 6.35
CA GLU A 170 7.15 -11.10 7.61
C GLU A 170 8.33 -10.49 8.36
N GLU A 171 9.47 -11.17 8.42
CA GLU A 171 10.68 -10.67 9.08
C GLU A 171 11.10 -9.30 8.52
N ILE A 172 11.13 -9.16 7.19
CA ILE A 172 11.49 -7.89 6.54
C ILE A 172 10.41 -6.82 6.79
N LEU A 173 9.14 -7.19 6.74
CA LEU A 173 8.03 -6.26 6.99
C LEU A 173 8.02 -5.76 8.44
N ILE A 174 8.32 -6.62 9.42
CA ILE A 174 8.49 -6.20 10.82
C ILE A 174 9.65 -5.21 10.93
N LYS A 175 10.79 -5.47 10.28
CA LYS A 175 11.91 -4.51 10.26
C LYS A 175 11.55 -3.18 9.64
N LEU A 176 10.76 -3.16 8.58
CA LEU A 176 10.22 -1.93 8.02
C LEU A 176 9.31 -1.21 9.02
N TRP A 177 8.39 -1.95 9.66
CA TRP A 177 7.47 -1.38 10.65
C TRP A 177 8.19 -0.71 11.82
N GLU A 178 9.20 -1.38 12.39
CA GLU A 178 10.02 -0.88 13.50
C GLU A 178 10.74 0.45 13.18
N LEU A 179 10.98 0.76 11.90
CA LEU A 179 11.69 1.99 11.49
C LEU A 179 10.84 3.25 11.59
N PHE A 180 9.52 3.15 11.75
CA PHE A 180 8.66 4.32 11.89
C PHE A 180 9.03 5.18 13.11
N ASP A 181 9.33 4.53 14.23
CA ASP A 181 9.68 5.19 15.49
C ASP A 181 11.14 5.64 15.56
N ILE A 182 11.93 5.37 14.52
CA ILE A 182 13.34 5.73 14.43
C ILE A 182 13.51 7.06 13.68
N ALA A 183 14.31 7.95 14.24
CA ALA A 183 14.53 9.28 13.68
C ALA A 183 15.18 9.25 12.28
N PRO A 184 14.65 10.01 11.30
CA PRO A 184 15.35 10.32 10.06
C PRO A 184 16.66 11.10 10.31
N PRO A 185 17.65 11.06 9.38
CA PRO A 185 17.60 10.37 8.09
C PRO A 185 17.96 8.88 8.15
N PHE A 186 18.45 8.38 9.30
CA PHE A 186 18.89 6.99 9.44
C PHE A 186 17.78 5.99 9.11
N SER A 187 16.58 6.19 9.64
CA SER A 187 15.44 5.31 9.38
C SER A 187 15.11 5.22 7.89
N ILE A 188 15.17 6.33 7.16
CA ILE A 188 14.92 6.36 5.71
C ILE A 188 15.98 5.58 4.94
N SER A 189 17.26 5.71 5.31
CA SER A 189 18.33 4.88 4.73
C SER A 189 18.09 3.39 4.98
N GLN A 190 17.62 3.00 6.16
CA GLN A 190 17.26 1.61 6.45
C GLN A 190 16.01 1.16 5.68
N MET A 191 14.97 1.99 5.57
CA MET A 191 13.76 1.71 4.78
C MET A 191 14.12 1.41 3.32
N LYS A 192 15.04 2.20 2.73
CA LYS A 192 15.56 1.96 1.37
C LYS A 192 16.17 0.57 1.22
N ILE A 193 16.98 0.13 2.18
CA ILE A 193 17.64 -1.18 2.15
C ILE A 193 16.60 -2.30 2.28
N TYR A 194 15.73 -2.23 3.28
CA TYR A 194 14.76 -3.29 3.54
C TYR A 194 13.69 -3.39 2.46
N VAL A 195 13.29 -2.29 1.81
CA VAL A 195 12.36 -2.36 0.66
C VAL A 195 13.01 -3.04 -0.55
N LEU A 196 14.30 -2.80 -0.81
CA LEU A 196 15.02 -3.55 -1.86
C LEU A 196 15.13 -5.03 -1.51
N ALA A 197 15.42 -5.35 -0.24
CA ALA A 197 15.45 -6.73 0.24
C ALA A 197 14.08 -7.42 0.08
N LEU A 198 12.99 -6.71 0.42
CA LEU A 198 11.62 -7.19 0.26
C LEU A 198 11.31 -7.53 -1.19
N PHE A 199 11.54 -6.62 -2.14
CA PHE A 199 11.27 -6.89 -3.54
C PHE A 199 12.16 -8.01 -4.11
N SER A 200 13.42 -8.06 -3.71
CA SER A 200 14.32 -9.14 -4.10
C SER A 200 13.84 -10.50 -3.58
N LEU A 201 13.29 -10.55 -2.36
CA LEU A 201 12.70 -11.77 -1.82
C LEU A 201 11.41 -12.15 -2.57
N LEU A 202 10.48 -11.20 -2.74
CA LEU A 202 9.19 -11.43 -3.40
C LEU A 202 9.34 -11.99 -4.82
N GLN A 203 10.28 -11.47 -5.62
CA GLN A 203 10.50 -11.93 -6.99
C GLN A 203 11.16 -13.32 -7.11
N ASN A 204 11.69 -13.85 -5.99
CA ASN A 204 12.44 -15.09 -5.92
C ASN A 204 11.78 -16.12 -4.97
N LEU A 205 10.53 -15.89 -4.57
CA LEU A 205 9.79 -16.88 -3.79
C LEU A 205 9.59 -18.15 -4.62
N ASN A 206 10.07 -19.28 -4.09
CA ASN A 206 9.88 -20.58 -4.73
C ASN A 206 8.42 -21.07 -4.63
N ASN A 207 7.73 -20.72 -3.55
CA ASN A 207 6.36 -21.12 -3.26
C ASN A 207 5.57 -19.89 -2.84
N ILE A 208 4.84 -19.28 -3.78
CA ILE A 208 3.92 -18.19 -3.47
C ILE A 208 2.64 -18.81 -2.87
N PRO A 209 2.23 -18.42 -1.66
CA PRO A 209 0.96 -18.86 -1.09
C PRO A 209 -0.20 -18.57 -2.07
N PRO A 210 -1.18 -19.46 -2.21
CA PRO A 210 -2.33 -19.15 -3.06
C PRO A 210 -3.04 -17.90 -2.53
N SER A 211 -3.48 -17.04 -3.46
CA SER A 211 -4.29 -15.88 -3.11
C SER A 211 -5.59 -16.36 -2.46
N GLN A 212 -5.97 -15.73 -1.35
CA GLN A 212 -7.19 -16.05 -0.62
C GLN A 212 -8.39 -15.43 -1.33
N ALA A 213 -9.05 -16.24 -2.17
CA ALA A 213 -10.40 -15.93 -2.66
C ALA A 213 -11.40 -16.26 -1.54
N CYS A 214 -11.60 -15.33 -0.62
CA CYS A 214 -12.57 -15.55 0.44
C CYS A 214 -13.99 -15.40 -0.09
N THR A 215 -14.75 -16.47 0.02
CA THR A 215 -16.17 -16.50 -0.30
C THR A 215 -16.91 -15.81 0.83
N PHE A 216 -17.60 -14.72 0.54
CA PHE A 216 -18.45 -14.04 1.52
C PHE A 216 -19.92 -14.19 1.19
N PHE A 217 -20.68 -14.42 2.26
CA PHE A 217 -22.11 -14.27 2.27
C PHE A 217 -22.41 -12.84 2.74
N THR A 218 -23.18 -12.09 1.96
CA THR A 218 -23.71 -10.79 2.38
C THR A 218 -24.64 -10.97 3.59
N GLU A 219 -24.97 -9.89 4.30
CA GLU A 219 -25.95 -9.92 5.41
C GLU A 219 -27.31 -10.50 4.98
N THR A 220 -27.64 -10.42 3.69
CA THR A 220 -28.83 -11.04 3.07
C THR A 220 -28.70 -12.52 2.73
N GLN A 221 -27.50 -13.09 2.88
CA GLN A 221 -27.16 -14.49 2.59
C GLN A 221 -26.88 -15.30 3.87
N VAL A 222 -27.11 -14.72 5.05
CA VAL A 222 -27.06 -15.37 6.38
C VAL A 222 -28.45 -15.34 7.02
#